data_AF-A0A355FBJ2-F1
#
_entry.id   AF-A0A355FBJ2-F1
#
_cell.length_a   1.000
_cell.length_b   1.000
_cell.length_c   1.000
_cell.angle_alpha   90.00
_cell.angle_beta   90.00
_cell.angle_gamma   90.00
#
_symmetry.space_group_name_H-M   'P 1'
#
loop_
_entity.id
_entity.type
_entity.pdbx_description
1 polymer ?
#
loop_
_entity_poly.entity_id
_entity_poly.type
_entity_poly.pdbx_seq_one_letter_code
_entity_poly.pdbx_strand_id
1 'polypeptide(L)'
;MTLTLKWLVPALALIGLALLVTGRLLPLRPPTRELLPRLLLNAAISLLAFGASAALVQPVARAILGWSTERGFGLIPALSLPVPVGPALAFLLLDLSFYYWHRVNHSIPFLWRFHNVHHADPDLDVSTSFRFHFGEVAFSAVFRAVQI
;
A
#
# COMPACT_ATOMS: atom_id res chain seq x y z
N MET A 1 17.53 -12.83 -13.25
CA MET A 1 16.29 -12.36 -12.61
C MET A 1 16.05 -10.84 -12.74
N THR A 2 16.73 -10.14 -13.65
CA THR A 2 16.70 -8.67 -13.76
C THR A 2 15.97 -8.13 -15.01
N LEU A 3 15.65 -8.98 -16.00
CA LEU A 3 15.00 -8.56 -17.25
C LEU A 3 13.48 -8.34 -17.10
N THR A 4 12.81 -9.09 -16.23
CA THR A 4 11.36 -9.00 -15.99
C THR A 4 10.96 -7.79 -15.15
N LEU A 5 11.79 -7.37 -14.20
CA LEU A 5 11.48 -6.21 -13.34
C LEU A 5 11.62 -4.86 -14.06
N LYS A 6 12.47 -4.76 -15.08
CA LYS A 6 12.70 -3.49 -15.82
C LYS A 6 11.43 -2.98 -16.51
N TRP A 7 10.59 -3.90 -16.97
CA TRP A 7 9.32 -3.58 -17.64
C TRP A 7 8.14 -3.44 -16.67
N LEU A 8 8.30 -3.87 -15.40
CA LEU A 8 7.22 -3.83 -14.43
C LEU A 8 6.75 -2.40 -14.15
N VAL A 9 7.68 -1.48 -13.87
CA VAL A 9 7.33 -0.08 -13.57
C VAL A 9 6.68 0.60 -14.78
N PRO A 10 7.25 0.55 -16.01
CA PRO A 10 6.57 1.05 -17.20
C PRO A 10 5.20 0.42 -17.44
N ALA A 11 5.05 -0.90 -17.26
CA ALA A 11 3.77 -1.58 -17.44
C ALA A 11 2.72 -1.10 -16.44
N LEU A 12 3.07 -0.97 -15.16
CA LEU A 12 2.18 -0.44 -14.13
C LEU A 12 1.79 1.03 -14.42
N ALA A 13 2.73 1.84 -14.90
CA ALA A 13 2.44 3.22 -15.31
C ALA A 13 1.48 3.29 -16.49
N LEU A 14 1.65 2.43 -17.50
CA LEU A 14 0.74 2.33 -18.64
C LEU A 14 -0.65 1.85 -18.22
N ILE A 15 -0.74 0.86 -17.32
CA ILE A 15 -2.02 0.40 -16.75
C ILE A 15 -2.69 1.53 -15.98
N GLY A 16 -1.94 2.26 -15.15
CA GLY A 16 -2.46 3.41 -14.42
C GLY A 16 -3.00 4.50 -15.36
N LEU A 17 -2.26 4.81 -16.43
CA LEU A 17 -2.71 5.77 -17.44
C LEU A 17 -3.97 5.27 -18.16
N ALA A 18 -4.01 3.99 -18.54
CA ALA A 18 -5.19 3.39 -19.17
C ALA A 18 -6.41 3.49 -18.25
N LEU A 19 -6.28 3.14 -16.97
CA LEU A 19 -7.36 3.25 -15.99
C LEU A 19 -7.82 4.70 -15.79
N LEU A 20 -6.89 5.66 -15.75
CA LEU A 20 -7.22 7.08 -15.67
C LEU A 20 -8.03 7.52 -16.89
N VAL A 21 -7.54 7.21 -18.10
CA VAL A 21 -8.23 7.55 -19.35
C VAL A 21 -9.60 6.91 -19.42
N THR A 22 -9.72 5.60 -19.12
CA THR A 22 -11.01 4.90 -19.10
C THR A 22 -11.97 5.53 -18.09
N GLY A 23 -11.52 5.84 -16.88
CA GLY A 23 -12.35 6.52 -15.88
C GLY A 23 -12.82 7.92 -16.28
N ARG A 24 -12.08 8.60 -17.18
CA ARG A 24 -12.47 9.90 -17.75
C ARG A 24 -13.41 9.78 -18.94
N LEU A 25 -13.23 8.75 -19.77
CA LEU A 25 -14.08 8.50 -20.94
C LEU A 25 -15.42 7.86 -20.55
N LEU A 26 -15.43 7.05 -19.49
CA LEU A 26 -16.60 6.31 -18.99
C LEU A 26 -16.85 6.62 -17.51
N PRO A 27 -17.14 7.89 -17.14
CA PRO A 27 -17.34 8.25 -15.74
C PRO A 27 -18.68 7.69 -15.22
N LEU A 28 -18.64 7.00 -14.08
CA LEU A 28 -19.85 6.55 -13.38
C LEU A 28 -20.57 7.70 -12.65
N ARG A 29 -19.85 8.79 -12.37
CA ARG A 29 -20.37 10.00 -11.74
C ARG A 29 -19.76 11.25 -12.39
N PRO A 30 -20.50 12.38 -12.47
CA PRO A 30 -19.93 13.63 -12.94
C PRO A 30 -18.73 14.06 -12.08
N PRO A 31 -17.61 14.49 -12.68
CA PRO A 31 -16.48 15.02 -11.94
C PRO A 31 -16.87 16.33 -11.25
N THR A 32 -16.38 16.54 -10.03
CA THR A 32 -16.67 17.72 -9.21
C THR A 32 -15.49 18.69 -9.11
N ARG A 33 -14.27 18.24 -9.47
CA ARG A 33 -13.03 19.01 -9.44
C ARG A 33 -12.31 18.96 -10.79
N GLU A 34 -11.51 19.99 -11.05
CA GLU A 34 -10.61 20.02 -12.20
C GLU A 34 -9.53 18.93 -12.10
N LEU A 35 -9.20 18.31 -13.23
CA LEU A 35 -8.32 17.15 -13.26
C LEU A 35 -6.88 17.50 -12.85
N LEU A 36 -6.27 18.49 -13.50
CA LEU A 36 -4.85 18.76 -13.33
C LEU A 36 -4.48 19.21 -11.90
N PRO A 37 -5.16 20.19 -11.27
CA PRO A 37 -4.88 20.55 -9.88
C PRO A 37 -5.04 19.36 -8.91
N ARG A 38 -6.05 18.51 -9.14
CA ARG A 38 -6.27 17.31 -8.32
C ARG A 38 -5.15 16.28 -8.48
N LEU A 39 -4.70 16.01 -9.70
CA LEU A 39 -3.57 15.10 -9.94
C LEU A 39 -2.28 15.62 -9.32
N LEU A 40 -2.01 16.92 -9.40
CA LEU A 40 -0.84 17.54 -8.77
C LEU A 40 -0.88 17.41 -7.23
N LEU A 41 -2.04 17.65 -6.63
CA LEU A 41 -2.23 17.46 -5.19
C LEU A 41 -2.05 15.99 -4.78
N ASN A 42 -2.67 15.06 -5.51
CA ASN A 42 -2.55 13.62 -5.25
C ASN A 42 -1.09 13.16 -5.41
N ALA A 43 -0.37 13.65 -6.40
CA ALA A 43 1.05 13.37 -6.61
C ALA A 43 1.92 13.91 -5.46
N ALA A 44 1.67 15.15 -4.99
CA ALA A 44 2.41 15.73 -3.86
C ALA A 44 2.21 14.94 -2.57
N ILE A 45 0.97 14.55 -2.25
CA ILE A 45 0.66 13.71 -1.08
C ILE A 45 1.30 12.33 -1.22
N SER A 46 1.18 11.71 -2.40
CA SER A 46 1.76 10.40 -2.69
C SER A 46 3.29 10.41 -2.55
N LEU A 47 3.95 11.49 -2.98
CA LEU A 47 5.40 11.64 -2.84
C LEU A 47 5.84 11.62 -1.37
N LEU A 48 5.11 12.32 -0.50
CA LEU A 48 5.37 12.28 0.95
C LEU A 48 5.13 10.88 1.54
N ALA A 49 4.06 10.22 1.11
CA ALA A 49 3.74 8.86 1.52
C ALA A 49 4.83 7.86 1.08
N PHE A 50 5.30 7.93 -0.16
CA PHE A 50 6.39 7.12 -0.67
C PHE A 50 7.72 7.43 0.02
N GLY A 51 7.98 8.70 0.35
CA GLY A 51 9.13 9.10 1.17
C GLY A 51 9.10 8.44 2.55
N ALA A 52 7.97 8.49 3.25
CA ALA A 52 7.79 7.80 4.53
C ALA A 52 7.92 6.28 4.41
N SER A 53 7.39 5.69 3.33
CA SER A 53 7.54 4.25 3.06
C SER A 53 9.00 3.86 2.86
N ALA A 54 9.74 4.60 2.05
CA ALA A 54 11.16 4.37 1.80
C ALA A 54 12.00 4.54 3.08
N ALA A 55 11.68 5.54 3.90
CA ALA A 55 12.43 5.84 5.12
C ALA A 55 12.12 4.90 6.29
N LEU A 56 10.88 4.39 6.41
CA LEU A 56 10.42 3.68 7.61
C LEU A 56 9.92 2.27 7.31
N VAL A 57 9.01 2.13 6.34
CA VAL A 57 8.38 0.82 6.04
C VAL A 57 9.38 -0.15 5.42
N GLN A 58 10.16 0.28 4.42
CA GLN A 58 11.10 -0.61 3.72
C GLN A 58 12.24 -1.12 4.61
N PRO A 59 12.89 -0.31 5.47
CA PRO A 59 13.90 -0.83 6.40
C PRO A 59 13.31 -1.83 7.39
N VAL A 60 12.15 -1.54 7.96
CA VAL A 60 11.47 -2.43 8.91
C VAL A 60 11.09 -3.76 8.23
N ALA A 61 10.46 -3.71 7.06
CA ALA A 61 10.10 -4.92 6.31
C ALA A 61 11.33 -5.77 5.95
N ARG A 62 12.46 -5.15 5.57
CA ARG A 62 13.71 -5.87 5.28
C ARG A 62 14.32 -6.50 6.53
N ALA A 63 14.32 -5.80 7.66
CA ALA A 63 14.84 -6.34 8.93
C ALA A 63 14.04 -7.56 9.39
N ILE A 64 12.71 -7.47 9.33
CA ILE A 64 11.75 -8.55 9.63
C ILE A 64 11.99 -9.75 8.72
N LEU A 65 12.06 -9.51 7.40
CA LEU A 65 12.34 -10.57 6.44
C LEU A 65 13.66 -11.27 6.76
N GLY A 66 14.72 -10.50 7.04
CA GLY A 66 16.03 -11.04 7.45
C GLY A 66 15.93 -11.89 8.72
N TRP A 67 15.23 -11.44 9.76
CA TRP A 67 15.02 -12.24 10.96
C TRP A 67 14.25 -13.54 10.66
N SER A 68 13.26 -13.49 9.77
CA SER A 68 12.49 -14.66 9.41
C SER A 68 13.31 -15.67 8.61
N THR A 69 14.09 -15.22 7.62
CA THR A 69 14.87 -16.11 6.76
C THR A 69 16.18 -16.59 7.39
N GLU A 70 16.84 -15.77 8.20
CA GLU A 70 18.17 -16.10 8.76
C GLU A 70 18.08 -16.74 10.15
N ARG A 71 17.06 -16.38 10.94
CA ARG A 71 16.91 -16.84 12.34
C ARG A 71 15.70 -17.74 12.54
N GLY A 72 14.92 -18.01 11.49
CA GLY A 72 13.69 -18.79 11.60
C GLY A 72 12.64 -18.14 12.51
N PHE A 73 12.64 -16.82 12.64
CA PHE A 73 11.72 -16.10 13.52
C PHE A 73 10.38 -15.80 12.81
N GLY A 74 9.28 -15.92 13.54
CA GLY A 74 7.93 -15.65 13.02
C GLY A 74 7.06 -16.90 12.90
N LEU A 75 5.79 -16.68 12.57
CA LEU A 75 4.78 -17.74 12.57
C LEU A 75 5.03 -18.80 11.50
N ILE A 76 5.37 -18.39 10.28
CA ILE A 76 5.52 -19.33 9.15
C ILE A 76 6.71 -20.28 9.34
N PRO A 77 7.93 -19.81 9.69
CA PRO A 77 9.04 -20.73 9.99
C PRO A 77 8.74 -21.67 11.17
N ALA A 78 8.04 -21.20 12.21
CA ALA A 78 7.73 -22.00 13.38
C ALA A 78 6.82 -23.21 13.09
N LEU A 79 6.00 -23.13 12.04
CA LEU A 79 5.05 -24.18 11.67
C LEU A 79 5.66 -25.31 10.82
N SER A 80 6.91 -25.19 10.37
CA SER A 80 7.61 -26.22 9.57
C SER A 80 6.78 -26.74 8.37
N LEU A 81 6.11 -25.83 7.67
CA LEU A 81 5.15 -26.17 6.62
C LEU A 81 5.83 -26.67 5.34
N PRO A 82 5.18 -27.53 4.54
CA PRO A 82 5.64 -27.85 3.20
C PRO A 82 5.81 -26.60 2.33
N VAL A 83 6.78 -26.63 1.41
CA VAL A 83 7.17 -25.49 0.56
C VAL A 83 6.01 -24.77 -0.13
N PRO A 84 4.96 -25.42 -0.69
CA PRO A 84 3.85 -24.67 -1.28
C PRO A 84 2.88 -24.08 -0.25
N VAL A 85 2.79 -24.66 0.95
CA VAL A 85 1.82 -24.27 1.99
C VAL A 85 2.28 -23.03 2.74
N GLY A 86 3.58 -22.93 3.06
CA GLY A 86 4.14 -21.80 3.80
C GLY A 86 3.86 -20.44 3.13
N PRO A 87 4.27 -20.23 1.86
CA PRO A 87 4.02 -18.99 1.13
C PRO A 87 2.54 -18.69 0.90
N ALA A 88 1.72 -19.72 0.64
CA ALA A 88 0.28 -19.54 0.48
C ALA A 88 -0.36 -19.05 1.78
N LEU A 89 -0.02 -19.67 2.91
CA LEU A 89 -0.49 -19.22 4.22
C LEU A 89 0.03 -17.83 4.56
N ALA A 90 1.31 -17.54 4.28
CA ALA A 90 1.89 -16.21 4.48
C ALA A 90 1.13 -15.13 3.70
N PHE A 91 0.78 -15.39 2.44
CA PHE A 91 -0.01 -14.48 1.61
C PHE A 91 -1.40 -14.24 2.20
N LEU A 92 -2.10 -15.29 2.63
CA LEU A 92 -3.44 -15.17 3.23
C LEU A 92 -3.41 -14.41 4.56
N LEU A 93 -2.41 -14.68 5.42
CA LEU A 93 -2.24 -13.97 6.68
C LEU A 93 -1.84 -12.50 6.45
N LEU A 94 -1.04 -12.22 5.43
CA LEU A 94 -0.71 -10.85 5.02
C LEU A 94 -1.98 -10.08 4.61
N ASP A 95 -2.82 -10.68 3.77
CA ASP A 95 -4.09 -10.08 3.34
C ASP A 95 -5.03 -9.85 4.53
N LEU A 96 -5.23 -10.87 5.38
CA LEU A 96 -6.08 -10.78 6.56
C LEU A 96 -5.60 -9.71 7.54
N SER A 97 -4.29 -9.61 7.77
CA SER A 97 -3.73 -8.62 8.68
C SER A 97 -3.87 -7.20 8.11
N PHE A 98 -3.70 -6.98 6.80
CA PHE A 98 -4.01 -5.69 6.17
C PHE A 98 -5.49 -5.32 6.22
N TYR A 99 -6.39 -6.30 6.09
CA TYR A 99 -7.82 -6.07 6.31
C TYR A 99 -8.08 -5.49 7.71
N TYR A 100 -7.48 -6.09 8.75
CA TYR A 100 -7.63 -5.56 10.12
C TYR A 100 -6.94 -4.21 10.31
N TRP A 101 -5.77 -3.99 9.72
CA TRP A 101 -5.11 -2.68 9.76
C TRP A 101 -6.00 -1.60 9.16
N HIS A 102 -6.61 -1.87 8.01
CA HIS A 102 -7.55 -0.95 7.37
C HIS A 102 -8.77 -0.69 8.27
N ARG A 103 -9.36 -1.74 8.85
CA ARG A 103 -10.48 -1.61 9.78
C ARG A 103 -10.13 -0.78 11.02
N VAL A 104 -8.93 -0.97 11.57
CA VAL A 104 -8.41 -0.21 12.72
C VAL A 104 -8.22 1.27 12.38
N ASN A 105 -7.74 1.58 11.17
CA ASN A 105 -7.66 2.96 10.67
C ASN A 105 -9.03 3.63 10.51
N HIS A 106 -10.08 2.85 10.23
CA HIS A 106 -11.46 3.34 10.18
C HIS A 106 -12.15 3.43 11.54
N SER A 107 -11.75 2.64 12.53
CA SER A 107 -12.46 2.55 13.82
C SER A 107 -11.84 3.38 14.95
N ILE A 108 -10.52 3.57 14.95
CA ILE A 108 -9.83 4.34 15.99
C ILE A 108 -9.79 5.82 15.59
N PRO A 109 -10.39 6.75 16.37
CA PRO A 109 -10.48 8.17 16.01
C PRO A 109 -9.12 8.82 15.72
N PHE A 110 -8.07 8.44 16.46
CA PHE A 110 -6.73 8.96 16.22
C PHE A 110 -6.19 8.56 14.84
N LEU A 111 -6.29 7.27 14.47
CA LEU A 111 -5.80 6.77 13.19
C LEU A 111 -6.64 7.27 12.02
N TRP A 112 -7.96 7.40 12.22
CA TRP A 112 -8.87 7.95 11.21
C TRP A 112 -8.47 9.36 10.76
N ARG A 113 -7.90 10.19 11.63
CA ARG A 113 -7.42 11.54 11.25
C ARG A 113 -6.36 11.52 10.15
N PHE A 114 -5.63 10.42 10.03
CA PHE A 114 -4.64 10.23 8.97
C PHE A 114 -5.25 9.51 7.78
N HIS A 115 -6.01 8.44 8.04
CA HIS A 115 -6.63 7.61 7.00
C HIS A 115 -7.72 8.34 6.20
N ASN A 116 -8.41 9.32 6.81
CA ASN A 116 -9.40 10.12 6.10
C ASN A 116 -8.81 10.92 4.94
N VAL A 117 -7.49 11.14 4.90
CA VAL A 117 -6.83 11.77 3.76
C VAL A 117 -7.01 10.91 2.52
N HIS A 118 -6.98 9.59 2.62
CA HIS A 118 -7.29 8.72 1.49
C HIS A 118 -8.74 8.91 1.00
N HIS A 119 -9.69 8.99 1.94
CA HIS A 119 -11.13 9.09 1.66
C HIS A 119 -11.61 10.50 1.30
N ALA A 120 -10.78 11.53 1.47
CA ALA A 120 -11.18 12.93 1.25
C ALA A 120 -11.25 13.36 -0.23
N ASP A 121 -10.89 12.50 -1.18
CA ASP A 121 -10.94 12.85 -2.61
C ASP A 121 -12.38 12.67 -3.14
N PRO A 122 -13.08 13.76 -3.52
CA PRO A 122 -14.45 13.68 -4.01
C PRO A 122 -14.56 13.01 -5.39
N ASP A 123 -13.46 12.86 -6.12
CA ASP A 123 -13.41 12.29 -7.48
C ASP A 123 -12.47 11.07 -7.54
N LEU A 124 -12.64 10.13 -6.61
CA LEU A 124 -11.94 8.83 -6.56
C LEU A 124 -11.66 8.23 -7.95
N ASP A 125 -10.37 8.07 -8.23
CA ASP A 125 -9.84 7.36 -9.40
C ASP A 125 -8.49 6.72 -9.07
N VAL A 126 -7.77 6.25 -10.10
CA VAL A 126 -6.47 5.58 -9.93
C VAL A 126 -5.41 6.45 -9.22
N SER A 127 -5.51 7.78 -9.28
CA SER A 127 -4.58 8.67 -8.58
C SER A 127 -4.82 8.68 -7.07
N THR A 128 -6.08 8.50 -6.65
CA THR A 128 -6.47 8.42 -5.24
C THR A 128 -5.91 7.17 -4.56
N SER A 129 -5.66 6.10 -5.32
CA SER A 129 -5.09 4.84 -4.82
C SER A 129 -3.74 4.98 -4.11
N PHE A 130 -3.00 6.07 -4.36
CA PHE A 130 -1.70 6.33 -3.73
C PHE A 130 -1.73 7.48 -2.71
N ARG A 131 -2.89 8.11 -2.54
CA ARG A 131 -3.07 9.33 -1.73
C ARG A 131 -3.20 9.02 -0.23
N PHE A 132 -2.15 8.47 0.37
CA PHE A 132 -2.10 8.21 1.82
C PHE A 132 -1.45 9.36 2.58
N HIS A 133 -1.86 9.59 3.83
CA HIS A 133 -1.13 10.51 4.70
C HIS A 133 0.22 9.86 5.08
N PHE A 134 1.33 10.60 4.97
CA PHE A 134 2.67 10.07 5.29
C PHE A 134 2.78 9.50 6.73
N GLY A 135 2.09 10.12 7.69
CA GLY A 135 1.93 9.62 9.06
C GLY A 135 1.23 8.26 9.16
N GLU A 136 0.19 7.99 8.36
CA GLU A 136 -0.45 6.67 8.30
C GLU A 136 0.56 5.61 7.83
N VAL A 137 1.34 5.95 6.79
CA VAL A 137 2.40 5.08 6.27
C VAL A 137 3.47 4.84 7.33
N ALA A 138 3.87 5.87 8.09
CA ALA A 138 4.82 5.74 9.19
C ALA A 138 4.31 4.79 10.29
N PHE A 139 3.07 4.95 10.76
CA PHE A 139 2.48 4.05 11.76
C PHE A 139 2.38 2.61 11.25
N SER A 140 2.15 2.44 9.95
CA SER A 140 2.09 1.12 9.34
C SER A 140 3.43 0.35 9.36
N ALA A 141 4.55 1.03 9.63
CA ALA A 141 5.84 0.37 9.88
C ALA A 141 5.83 -0.38 11.22
N VAL A 142 5.26 0.23 12.27
CA VAL A 142 5.09 -0.43 13.58
C VAL A 142 4.18 -1.65 13.45
N PHE A 143 3.07 -1.50 12.73
CA PHE A 143 2.16 -2.61 12.45
C PHE A 143 2.89 -3.76 11.74
N ARG A 144 3.72 -3.47 10.72
CA ARG A 144 4.51 -4.49 10.03
C ARG A 144 5.51 -5.21 10.93
N ALA A 145 6.12 -4.52 11.89
CA ALA A 145 6.98 -5.15 12.90
C ALA A 145 6.26 -6.22 13.74
N VAL A 146 4.94 -6.12 13.87
CA VAL A 146 4.11 -7.12 14.55
C VAL A 146 3.62 -8.23 13.61
N GLN A 147 3.63 -8.02 12.28
CA GLN A 147 3.14 -8.99 11.27
C GLN A 147 4.11 -10.17 10.98
N ILE A 148 5.02 -10.51 11.89
CA ILE A 148 6.06 -11.53 11.69
C ILE A 148 5.68 -12.93 12.22
#